data_AF-A0A7V8YPU1-F1
#
_entry.id   AF-A0A7V8YPU1-F1
#
_cell.length_a   1.000
_cell.length_b   1.000
_cell.length_c   1.000
_cell.angle_alpha   90.00
_cell.angle_beta   90.00
_cell.angle_gamma   90.00
#
_symmetry.space_group_name_H-M   'P 1'
#
loop_
_entity.id
_entity.type
_entity.pdbx_description
1 polymer ?
#
loop_
_entity_poly.entity_id
_entity_poly.type
_entity_poly.pdbx_seq_one_letter_code
_entity_poly.pdbx_strand_id
1 'polypeptide(L)'
;MREDDPTAEATELLQDLIRNECVNDGTVESGGESRSVDLLNGYLAGSGLDVERYEPQPGRASLVARIEGSDPRRRRCCSWVTPTSCR
;
A
#
# COMPACT_ATOMS: atom_id res chain seq x y z
N MET A 1 13.46 4.79 -25.89
CA MET A 1 12.47 4.37 -24.88
C MET A 1 13.30 3.91 -23.70
N ARG A 2 13.22 4.56 -22.54
CA ARG A 2 14.01 4.15 -21.36
C ARG A 2 13.48 2.79 -20.91
N GLU A 3 14.36 1.84 -20.65
CA GLU A 3 14.01 0.48 -20.21
C GLU A 3 13.37 0.44 -18.81
N ASP A 4 13.39 1.57 -18.08
CA ASP A 4 12.81 1.74 -16.74
C ASP A 4 11.64 2.74 -16.72
N ASP A 5 10.57 2.48 -17.47
CA ASP A 5 9.30 3.20 -17.28
C ASP A 5 8.37 2.33 -16.40
N PRO A 6 8.21 2.64 -15.10
CA PRO A 6 7.38 1.84 -14.20
C PRO A 6 5.88 2.06 -14.46
N THR A 7 5.49 2.89 -15.42
CA THR A 7 4.08 3.23 -15.65
C THR A 7 3.22 2.01 -15.92
N ALA A 8 3.72 1.04 -16.70
CA ALA A 8 2.97 -0.19 -16.98
C ALA A 8 2.77 -1.04 -15.72
N GLU A 9 3.84 -1.32 -14.99
CA GLU A 9 3.82 -2.07 -13.72
C GLU A 9 2.93 -1.38 -12.68
N ALA A 10 3.08 -0.06 -12.50
CA ALA A 10 2.27 0.73 -11.59
C ALA A 10 0.79 0.73 -12.00
N THR A 11 0.49 0.73 -13.30
CA THR A 11 -0.89 0.64 -13.81
C THR A 11 -1.49 -0.73 -13.52
N GLU A 12 -0.74 -1.81 -13.70
CA GLU A 12 -1.19 -3.18 -13.37
C GLU A 12 -1.48 -3.32 -11.88
N LEU A 13 -0.55 -2.90 -11.01
CA LEU A 13 -0.74 -2.91 -9.56
C LEU A 13 -1.96 -2.07 -9.14
N LEU A 14 -2.12 -0.88 -9.73
CA LEU A 14 -3.27 -0.01 -9.45
C LEU A 14 -4.60 -0.68 -9.84
N GLN A 15 -4.65 -1.35 -10.99
CA GLN A 15 -5.86 -2.07 -11.41
C GLN A 15 -6.22 -3.19 -10.44
N ASP A 16 -5.24 -3.94 -9.93
CA ASP A 16 -5.49 -5.00 -8.95
C ASP A 16 -5.99 -4.43 -7.61
N LEU A 17 -5.44 -3.30 -7.16
CA LEU A 17 -5.95 -2.58 -5.99
C LEU A 17 -7.39 -2.09 -6.17
N ILE A 18 -7.78 -1.64 -7.37
CA ILE A 18 -9.15 -1.22 -7.66
C ILE A 18 -10.10 -2.42 -7.65
N ARG A 19 -9.69 -3.56 -8.23
CA ARG A 19 -10.48 -4.82 -8.24
C ARG A 19 -10.67 -5.40 -6.83
N ASN A 20 -9.79 -5.06 -5.89
CA ASN A 20 -9.98 -5.41 -4.49
C ASN A 20 -11.12 -4.65 -3.83
N GLU A 21 -11.79 -3.69 -4.48
CA GLU A 21 -13.00 -3.03 -3.98
C GLU A 21 -12.88 -2.59 -2.51
N CYS A 22 -11.74 -1.98 -2.20
CA CYS A 22 -11.37 -1.54 -0.86
C CYS A 22 -12.13 -0.25 -0.50
N VAL A 23 -13.47 -0.33 -0.37
CA VAL A 23 -14.38 0.82 -0.24
C VAL A 23 -14.81 1.00 1.21
N ASN A 24 -14.47 2.16 1.78
CA ASN A 24 -14.93 2.57 3.11
C ASN A 24 -16.28 3.32 2.98
N ASP A 25 -17.35 2.71 3.48
CA ASP A 25 -18.71 3.28 3.50
C ASP A 25 -19.03 4.08 4.79
N GLY A 26 -18.04 4.21 5.69
CA GLY A 26 -18.16 4.88 6.98
C GLY A 26 -18.51 3.96 8.16
N THR A 27 -18.85 2.69 7.93
CA THR A 27 -19.08 1.70 8.99
C THR A 27 -17.80 0.97 9.38
N VAL A 28 -17.68 0.53 10.64
CA VAL A 28 -16.47 -0.15 11.15
C VAL A 28 -16.11 -1.42 10.38
N GLU A 29 -17.10 -2.19 9.94
CA GLU A 29 -16.89 -3.48 9.26
C GLU A 29 -16.63 -3.34 7.75
N SER A 30 -16.73 -2.14 7.17
CA SER A 30 -16.45 -1.91 5.75
C SER A 30 -14.97 -1.67 5.47
N GLY A 31 -14.64 -1.44 4.20
CA GLY A 31 -13.30 -1.06 3.78
C GLY A 31 -12.55 -2.20 3.09
N GLY A 32 -12.66 -3.44 3.56
CA GLY A 32 -12.01 -4.60 2.94
C GLY A 32 -10.50 -4.44 2.79
N GLU A 33 -9.86 -3.63 3.65
CA GLU A 33 -8.48 -3.19 3.55
C GLU A 33 -7.49 -4.36 3.60
N SER A 34 -7.84 -5.44 4.29
CA SER A 34 -7.05 -6.66 4.37
C SER A 34 -6.67 -7.22 2.98
N ARG A 35 -7.57 -7.20 1.99
CA ARG A 35 -7.29 -7.69 0.63
C ARG A 35 -6.18 -6.88 -0.05
N SER A 36 -6.26 -5.56 0.06
CA SER A 36 -5.25 -4.65 -0.48
C SER A 36 -3.92 -4.76 0.26
N VAL A 37 -3.95 -4.96 1.58
CA VAL A 37 -2.75 -5.19 2.39
C VAL A 37 -2.08 -6.51 1.99
N ASP A 38 -2.85 -7.58 1.77
CA ASP A 38 -2.31 -8.88 1.37
C ASP A 38 -1.64 -8.80 -0.01
N LEU A 39 -2.29 -8.11 -0.97
CA LEU A 39 -1.72 -7.86 -2.30
C LEU A 39 -0.41 -7.07 -2.22
N LEU A 40 -0.39 -5.96 -1.48
CA LEU A 40 0.81 -5.12 -1.34
C LEU A 40 1.94 -5.84 -0.61
N ASN A 41 1.62 -6.65 0.40
CA ASN A 41 2.62 -7.45 1.09
C ASN A 41 3.25 -8.49 0.16
N GLY A 42 2.46 -9.10 -0.72
CA GLY A 42 2.95 -9.99 -1.78
C GLY A 42 3.82 -9.26 -2.81
N TYR A 43 3.36 -8.11 -3.28
CA TYR A 43 4.10 -7.28 -4.25
C TYR A 43 5.46 -6.80 -3.70
N LEU A 44 5.51 -6.40 -2.43
CA LEU A 44 6.74 -5.95 -1.77
C LEU A 44 7.61 -7.10 -1.25
N ALA A 45 7.15 -8.35 -1.32
CA ALA A 45 7.93 -9.49 -0.87
C ALA A 45 9.22 -9.61 -1.68
N GLY A 46 10.36 -9.74 -1.00
CA GLY A 46 11.67 -9.84 -1.66
C GLY A 46 12.25 -8.51 -2.16
N SER A 47 11.57 -7.37 -1.95
CA SER A 47 12.10 -6.04 -2.26
C SER A 47 13.28 -5.61 -1.37
N GLY A 48 13.50 -6.30 -0.25
CA GLY A 48 14.47 -5.92 0.78
C GLY A 48 14.01 -4.79 1.69
N LEU A 49 12.78 -4.30 1.53
CA LEU A 49 12.17 -3.32 2.43
C LEU A 49 11.76 -3.98 3.74
N ASP A 50 11.86 -3.21 4.82
CA ASP A 50 11.28 -3.54 6.12
C ASP A 50 9.78 -3.22 6.06
N VAL A 51 8.94 -4.26 6.14
CA VAL A 51 7.49 -4.19 5.92
C VAL A 51 6.75 -4.75 7.13
N GLU A 52 5.84 -3.96 7.68
CA GLU A 52 5.06 -4.29 8.86
C GLU A 52 3.54 -4.14 8.58
N ARG A 53 2.75 -5.11 9.05
CA ARG A 53 1.28 -5.04 9.03
C ARG A 53 0.76 -4.62 10.40
N TYR A 54 -0.19 -3.69 10.41
CA TYR A 54 -0.89 -3.23 11.61
C TYR A 54 -2.39 -3.41 11.44
N GLU A 55 -3.05 -4.06 12.40
CA GLU A 55 -4.49 -4.34 12.35
C GLU A 55 -5.16 -3.92 13.66
N PRO A 56 -5.53 -2.64 13.82
CA PRO A 56 -6.18 -2.12 15.03
C PRO A 56 -7.54 -2.78 15.33
N GLN A 57 -8.24 -3.25 14.30
CA GLN A 57 -9.51 -3.98 14.39
C GLN A 57 -9.55 -5.03 13.28
N PRO A 58 -10.29 -6.15 13.46
CA PRO A 58 -10.40 -7.17 12.42
C PRO A 58 -10.81 -6.56 11.07
N GLY A 59 -10.05 -6.85 10.02
CA GLY A 59 -10.29 -6.34 8.67
C GLY A 59 -9.72 -4.94 8.38
N ARG A 60 -9.36 -4.16 9.40
CA ARG A 60 -8.82 -2.79 9.29
C ARG A 60 -7.31 -2.76 9.21
N ALA A 61 -6.74 -3.45 8.23
CA ALA A 61 -5.30 -3.57 8.11
C ALA A 61 -4.65 -2.34 7.44
N SER A 62 -3.47 -1.97 7.92
CA SER A 62 -2.52 -1.04 7.29
C SER A 62 -1.20 -1.76 7.02
N LEU A 63 -0.52 -1.38 5.94
CA LEU A 63 0.84 -1.82 5.65
C LEU A 63 1.80 -0.62 5.74
N VAL A 64 2.92 -0.79 6.45
CA VAL A 64 3.98 0.21 6.55
C VAL A 64 5.24 -0.39 5.97
N ALA A 65 5.74 0.19 4.87
CA ALA A 65 7.01 -0.16 4.27
C ALA A 65 8.04 0.95 4.55
N ARG A 66 9.27 0.56 4.91
CA ARG A 66 10.37 1.47 5.22
C ARG A 66 11.46 1.39 4.16
N ILE A 67 11.79 2.57 3.63
CA ILE A 67 12.99 2.80 2.82
C ILE A 67 13.97 3.59 3.70
N GLU A 68 15.18 3.05 3.89
CA GLU A 68 16.19 3.72 4.70
C GLU A 68 16.68 4.99 4.00
N GLY A 69 16.77 6.08 4.76
CA GLY A 69 17.26 7.35 4.25
C GLY A 69 18.78 7.33 4.10
N SER A 70 19.32 8.08 3.14
CA SER A 70 20.77 8.23 2.98
C SER A 70 21.44 9.04 4.11
N ASP A 71 20.67 9.82 4.88
CA ASP A 71 21.14 10.58 6.05
C ASP A 71 20.23 10.34 7.26
N PRO A 72 20.68 9.58 8.27
CA PRO A 72 19.86 9.20 9.42
C PRO A 72 19.55 10.37 10.36
N ARG A 73 20.19 11.54 10.18
CA ARG A 73 19.93 12.75 10.97
C ARG A 73 18.82 13.62 10.39
N ARG A 74 18.36 13.32 9.18
CA ARG A 74 17.21 14.02 8.58
C ARG A 74 15.90 13.49 9.16
N ARG A 75 14.88 14.36 9.16
CA ARG A 75 13.54 13.97 9.61
C ARG A 75 13.00 12.87 8.70
N ARG A 76 12.28 11.92 9.31
CA ARG A 76 11.56 10.88 8.57
C ARG A 76 10.52 11.53 7.67
N CYS A 77 10.47 11.09 6.41
CA CYS A 77 9.41 11.45 5.48
C CYS A 77 8.40 10.31 5.46
N CYS A 78 7.13 10.60 5.76
CA CYS A 78 6.06 9.63 5.67
C CYS A 78 5.13 10.06 4.53
N SER A 79 5.02 9.23 3.49
CA SER A 79 3.97 9.35 2.48
C SER A 79 2.85 8.38 2.82
N TRP A 80 1.65 8.89 3.02
CA TRP A 80 0.47 8.07 3.22
C TRP A 80 -0.22 7.86 1.87
N VAL A 81 -0.41 6.61 1.47
CA VAL A 81 -1.23 6.27 0.31
C VAL A 81 -2.61 5.89 0.84
N THR A 82 -3.56 6.81 0.71
CA THR A 82 -4.96 6.52 0.99
C THR A 82 -5.68 6.28 -0.33
N PRO A 83 -6.32 5.12 -0.55
CA PRO A 83 -7.26 4.96 -1.65
C PRO A 83 -8.48 5.83 -1.33
N THR A 84 -8.48 7.07 -1.80
CA THR A 84 -9.58 8.01 -1.56
C THR A 84 -10.50 7.95 -2.77
N SER A 85 -11.64 7.28 -2.61
CA SER A 85 -12.84 7.32 -3.46
C SER A 85 -12.60 7.39 -4.98
N CYS A 86 -12.49 6.24 -5.65
CA CYS A 86 -12.88 6.16 -7.05
C CYS A 86 -14.40 5.91 -7.09
N ARG A 87 -15.14 6.94 -7.50
CA ARG A 87 -16.55 6.81 -7.90
C ARG A 87 -16.64 5.99 -9.18
#